data_AF-A0A3C1KK50-F1
#
_entry.id   AF-A0A3C1KK50-F1
#
_cell.length_a   1.000
_cell.length_b   1.000
_cell.length_c   1.000
_cell.angle_alpha   90.00
_cell.angle_beta   90.00
_cell.angle_gamma   90.00
#
_symmetry.space_group_name_H-M   'P 1'
#
loop_
_entity.id
_entity.type
_entity.pdbx_description
1 polymer ?
#
loop_
_entity_poly.entity_id
_entity_poly.type
_entity_poly.pdbx_seq_one_letter_code
_entity_poly.pdbx_strand_id
1 'polypeptide(L)'
;MDIAWSLFTPWHSLAGGALIGLAASLLLLGNGQIAGISGILGNLLTREGRAPWRLAFLAGMVLSPLLLWSVMAEVAPATVQTPDIDTQTVARLLVGGFLVGLGTRLANG
;
A
#
# COMPACT_ATOMS: atom_id res chain seq x y z
N MET A 1 -21.87 -25.91 10.95
CA MET A 1 -20.88 -25.20 10.13
C MET A 1 -21.54 -23.90 9.71
N ASP A 2 -21.27 -22.80 10.41
CA ASP A 2 -21.82 -21.50 10.06
C ASP A 2 -20.93 -20.84 9.02
N ILE A 3 -21.48 -20.63 7.84
CA ILE A 3 -20.81 -19.89 6.77
C ILE A 3 -21.02 -18.41 7.10
N ALA A 4 -19.93 -17.66 7.27
CA ALA A 4 -19.97 -16.23 7.59
C ALA A 4 -20.37 -15.39 6.36
N TRP A 5 -21.62 -15.52 5.93
CA TRP A 5 -22.19 -14.81 4.78
C TRP A 5 -22.06 -13.28 4.89
N SER A 6 -21.98 -12.74 6.11
CA SER A 6 -21.76 -11.31 6.36
C SER A 6 -20.38 -10.80 5.96
N LEU A 7 -19.37 -11.66 5.85
CA LEU A 7 -18.01 -11.30 5.41
C LEU A 7 -17.84 -11.45 3.89
N PHE A 8 -18.78 -12.12 3.23
CA PHE A 8 -18.70 -12.39 1.80
C PHE A 8 -19.11 -11.14 0.99
N THR A 9 -18.11 -10.38 0.52
CA THR A 9 -18.28 -9.10 -0.18
C THR A 9 -17.76 -9.15 -1.63
N PRO A 10 -18.30 -10.07 -2.48
CA PRO A 10 -17.71 -10.41 -3.77
C PRO A 10 -17.57 -9.21 -4.72
N TRP A 11 -18.57 -8.31 -4.71
CA TRP A 11 -18.56 -7.13 -5.58
C TRP A 11 -17.52 -6.09 -5.17
N HIS A 12 -17.34 -5.88 -3.86
CA HIS A 12 -16.34 -4.95 -3.34
C HIS A 12 -14.93 -5.47 -3.58
N SER A 13 -14.68 -6.77 -3.36
CA SER A 13 -13.39 -7.40 -3.66
C SER A 13 -13.07 -7.35 -5.16
N LEU A 14 -14.05 -7.58 -6.02
CA LEU A 14 -13.88 -7.49 -7.47
C LEU A 14 -13.56 -6.06 -7.91
N ALA A 15 -14.30 -5.07 -7.42
CA ALA A 15 -14.07 -3.66 -7.74
C ALA A 15 -12.68 -3.19 -7.27
N GLY A 16 -12.28 -3.54 -6.04
CA GLY A 16 -10.95 -3.24 -5.51
C GLY A 16 -9.84 -3.90 -6.33
N GLY A 17 -9.99 -5.19 -6.66
CA GLY A 17 -9.03 -5.91 -7.50
C GLY A 17 -8.91 -5.33 -8.91
N ALA A 18 -10.03 -4.96 -9.53
CA ALA A 18 -10.03 -4.31 -10.84
C ALA A 18 -9.32 -2.94 -10.81
N LEU A 19 -9.55 -2.13 -9.76
CA LEU A 19 -8.87 -0.84 -9.58
C LEU A 19 -7.35 -1.01 -9.41
N ILE A 20 -6.91 -1.97 -8.59
CA ILE A 20 -5.48 -2.26 -8.39
C ILE A 20 -4.85 -2.75 -9.70
N GLY A 21 -5.52 -3.65 -10.42
CA GLY A 21 -5.08 -4.16 -11.71
C GLY A 21 -4.92 -3.03 -12.75
N LEU A 22 -5.93 -2.16 -12.87
CA LEU A 22 -5.86 -0.99 -13.75
C LEU A 22 -4.71 -0.05 -13.38
N ALA A 23 -4.51 0.24 -12.10
CA ALA A 23 -3.41 1.08 -11.63
C ALA A 23 -2.03 0.47 -11.99
N ALA A 24 -1.86 -0.84 -11.79
CA ALA A 24 -0.63 -1.55 -12.15
C ALA A 24 -0.39 -1.54 -13.68
N SER A 25 -1.43 -1.75 -14.48
CA SER A 25 -1.35 -1.69 -15.94
C SER A 25 -1.01 -0.29 -16.45
N LEU A 26 -1.60 0.76 -15.87
CA LEU A 26 -1.29 2.15 -16.22
C LEU A 26 0.16 2.50 -15.91
N LEU A 27 0.70 2.04 -14.77
CA LEU A 27 2.10 2.28 -14.43
C LEU A 27 3.04 1.54 -15.38
N LEU A 28 2.70 0.28 -15.72
CA LEU A 28 3.47 -0.53 -16.66
C LEU A 28 3.45 0.07 -18.07
N LEU A 29 2.30 0.51 -18.56
CA LEU A 29 2.17 1.10 -19.90
C LEU A 29 2.78 2.51 -19.98
N GLY A 30 2.61 3.32 -18.93
CA GLY A 30 3.09 4.69 -18.91
C GLY A 30 4.60 4.81 -18.70
N ASN A 31 5.18 4.00 -17.81
CA ASN A 31 6.60 4.08 -17.44
C ASN A 31 7.43 2.84 -17.82
N GLY A 32 6.81 1.79 -18.37
CA GLY A 32 7.50 0.54 -18.71
C GLY A 32 7.95 -0.28 -17.49
N GLN A 33 7.46 0.05 -16.29
CA GLN A 33 7.95 -0.51 -15.03
C GLN A 33 6.83 -1.20 -14.26
N ILE A 34 7.16 -2.37 -13.72
CA ILE A 34 6.29 -3.13 -12.83
C ILE A 34 6.17 -2.36 -11.51
N ALA A 35 4.95 -2.25 -10.97
CA ALA A 35 4.68 -1.57 -9.71
C ALA A 35 5.35 -2.29 -8.54
N GLY A 36 6.53 -1.81 -8.13
CA GLY A 36 7.28 -2.34 -6.98
C GLY A 36 7.73 -1.22 -6.06
N ILE A 37 7.14 -1.16 -4.86
CA ILE A 37 7.40 -0.08 -3.88
C ILE A 37 8.88 -0.11 -3.45
N SER A 38 9.42 -1.28 -3.13
CA SER A 38 10.82 -1.48 -2.72
C SER A 38 11.80 -0.97 -3.78
N GLY A 39 11.53 -1.28 -5.06
CA GLY A 39 12.37 -0.84 -6.18
C GLY A 39 12.23 0.67 -6.46
N ILE A 40 11.01 1.22 -6.38
CA ILE A 40 10.77 2.67 -6.54
C ILE A 40 11.49 3.46 -5.45
N LEU A 41 11.39 3.01 -4.20
CA LEU A 41 12.00 3.65 -3.04
C LEU A 41 13.52 3.46 -3.03
N GLY A 42 14.02 2.26 -3.33
CA GLY A 42 15.45 1.96 -3.44
C GLY A 42 16.12 2.80 -4.51
N ASN A 43 15.54 2.90 -5.70
CA ASN A 43 16.10 3.72 -6.78
C ASN A 43 16.01 5.23 -6.50
N LEU A 44 15.10 5.68 -5.63
CA LEU A 44 15.05 7.07 -5.18
C LEU A 44 16.21 7.36 -4.20
N LEU A 45 16.51 6.42 -3.30
CA LEU A 45 17.64 6.50 -2.36
C LEU A 45 18.99 6.44 -3.06
N THR A 46 19.16 5.57 -4.06
CA THR A 46 20.41 5.46 -4.84
C THR A 46 20.57 6.58 -5.88
N ARG A 47 19.56 7.45 -6.05
CA ARG A 47 19.50 8.53 -7.07
C ARG A 47 19.65 8.02 -8.51
N GLU A 48 19.43 6.74 -8.75
CA GLU A 48 19.52 6.16 -10.09
C GLU A 48 18.19 6.32 -10.84
N GLY A 49 18.11 7.30 -11.74
CA GLY A 49 17.01 7.48 -12.69
C GLY A 49 16.11 8.71 -12.46
N ARG A 50 14.99 8.75 -13.19
CA ARG A 50 14.05 9.89 -13.20
C ARG A 50 13.25 9.97 -11.89
N ALA A 51 13.59 10.93 -11.03
CA ALA A 51 12.91 11.17 -9.75
C ALA A 51 11.42 11.62 -9.80
N PRO A 52 10.94 12.43 -10.77
CA PRO A 52 9.65 13.12 -10.60
C PRO A 52 8.43 12.19 -10.57
N TRP A 53 8.38 11.16 -11.42
CA TRP A 53 7.24 10.24 -11.42
C TRP A 53 7.23 9.30 -10.19
N ARG A 54 8.41 8.94 -9.66
CA ARG A 54 8.55 8.11 -8.46
C ARG A 54 8.04 8.83 -7.22
N LEU A 55 8.40 10.11 -7.10
CA LEU A 55 7.89 10.98 -6.07
C LEU A 55 6.38 11.15 -6.19
N ALA A 56 5.85 11.33 -7.41
CA ALA A 56 4.41 11.42 -7.64
C ALA A 56 3.68 10.13 -7.22
N PHE A 57 4.24 8.95 -7.53
CA PHE A 57 3.68 7.65 -7.12
C PHE A 57 3.67 7.49 -5.59
N LEU A 58 4.81 7.74 -4.93
CA LEU A 58 4.92 7.64 -3.47
C LEU A 58 4.04 8.67 -2.76
N ALA A 59 4.01 9.91 -3.26
CA ALA A 59 3.13 10.95 -2.75
C ALA A 59 1.66 10.54 -2.91
N GLY A 60 1.26 10.02 -4.06
CA GLY A 60 -0.09 9.51 -4.28
C GLY A 60 -0.48 8.40 -3.31
N MET A 61 0.45 7.48 -3.02
CA MET A 61 0.23 6.38 -2.07
C MET A 61 0.00 6.88 -0.64
N VAL A 62 0.74 7.91 -0.21
CA VAL A 62 0.58 8.51 1.13
C VAL A 62 -0.64 9.44 1.19
N LEU A 63 -0.86 10.25 0.15
CA LEU A 63 -1.96 11.22 0.09
C LEU A 63 -3.33 10.55 -0.08
N SER A 64 -3.42 9.44 -0.82
CA SER A 64 -4.68 8.73 -1.06
C SER A 64 -5.43 8.38 0.24
N PRO A 65 -4.84 7.64 1.21
CA PRO A 65 -5.54 7.33 2.46
C PRO A 65 -5.78 8.58 3.34
N LEU A 66 -4.91 9.59 3.29
CA LEU A 66 -5.09 10.83 4.05
C LEU A 66 -6.28 11.66 3.55
N LEU A 67 -6.43 11.78 2.22
CA LEU A 67 -7.53 12.51 1.59
C LEU A 67 -8.86 11.77 1.72
N LEU A 68 -8.82 10.44 1.65
CA LEU A 68 -10.02 9.62 1.75
C LEU A 68 -10.42 9.33 3.20
N TRP A 69 -9.59 9.66 4.20
CA TRP A 69 -9.86 9.39 5.61
C TRP A 69 -11.22 9.89 6.08
N SER A 70 -11.56 11.14 5.74
CA SER A 70 -12.84 11.76 6.13
C SER A 70 -14.05 11.07 5.49
N VAL A 71 -13.94 10.67 4.23
CA VAL A 71 -15.00 9.98 3.49
C VAL A 71 -15.15 8.52 3.98
N MET A 72 -14.05 7.84 4.26
CA MET A 72 -14.05 6.46 4.74
C MET A 72 -14.61 6.33 6.16
N ALA A 73 -14.42 7.35 7.01
CA ALA A 73 -15.01 7.41 8.34
C ALA A 73 -16.56 7.40 8.31
N GLU A 74 -17.18 7.95 7.27
CA GLU A 74 -18.64 7.95 7.09
C GLU A 74 -19.17 6.68 6.42
N VAL A 75 -18.44 6.13 5.44
CA VAL A 75 -18.94 5.05 4.56
C VAL A 75 -18.65 3.65 5.09
N ALA A 76 -17.56 3.48 5.85
CA ALA A 76 -17.16 2.19 6.39
C ALA A 76 -16.78 2.35 7.87
N PRO A 77 -17.75 2.34 8.81
CA PRO A 77 -17.50 2.39 10.25
C PRO A 77 -16.87 1.10 10.79
N ALA A 78 -16.41 0.19 9.91
CA ALA A 78 -15.50 -0.88 10.28
C ALA A 78 -14.29 -0.20 10.92
N THR A 79 -14.24 -0.29 12.25
CA THR A 79 -13.34 0.44 13.13
C THR A 79 -11.94 0.37 12.54
N VAL A 80 -11.48 1.48 11.96
CA VAL A 80 -10.06 1.65 11.70
C VAL A 80 -9.42 1.68 13.08
N GLN A 81 -9.04 0.50 13.55
CA GLN A 81 -8.40 0.31 14.83
C GLN A 81 -7.00 0.89 14.67
N THR A 82 -6.86 2.17 14.97
CA THR A 82 -5.56 2.77 15.21
C THR A 82 -5.04 2.14 16.49
N PRO A 83 -3.99 1.31 16.43
CA PRO A 83 -3.42 0.75 17.64
C PRO A 83 -2.89 1.90 18.49
N ASP A 84 -3.05 1.77 19.81
CA ASP A 84 -2.51 2.77 20.72
C ASP A 84 -0.98 2.81 20.56
N ILE A 85 -0.43 4.02 20.47
CA ILE A 85 0.99 4.22 20.21
C ILE A 85 1.73 4.07 21.55
N ASP A 86 1.92 2.84 21.96
CA ASP A 86 2.79 2.48 23.08
C ASP A 86 4.18 2.06 22.58
N THR A 87 5.17 2.16 23.46
CA THR A 87 6.56 1.72 23.27
C THR A 87 6.67 0.32 22.65
N GLN A 88 5.83 -0.63 23.07
CA GLN A 88 5.81 -1.97 22.50
C GLN A 88 5.26 -2.03 21.06
N THR A 89 4.29 -1.18 20.73
CA THR A 89 3.74 -1.07 19.37
C THR A 89 4.79 -0.49 18.43
N VAL A 90 5.49 0.57 18.87
CA VAL A 90 6.59 1.18 18.11
C VAL A 90 7.73 0.19 17.88
N ALA A 91 8.14 -0.55 18.91
CA ALA A 91 9.17 -1.58 18.77
C ALA A 91 8.76 -2.66 17.74
N ARG A 92 7.50 -3.11 17.78
CA ARG A 92 6.96 -4.10 16.82
C ARG A 92 6.94 -3.55 15.38
N LEU A 93 6.54 -2.30 15.19
CA LEU A 93 6.56 -1.63 13.89
C LEU A 93 7.97 -1.51 13.32
N LEU A 94 8.95 -1.12 14.15
CA LEU A 94 10.35 -1.01 13.74
C LEU A 94 10.93 -2.37 13.34
N VAL A 95 10.73 -3.40 14.16
CA VAL A 95 11.21 -4.76 13.86
C VAL A 95 10.51 -5.32 12.62
N GLY A 96 9.19 -5.17 12.53
CA GLY A 96 8.42 -5.61 11.37
C GLY A 96 8.86 -4.92 10.09
N GLY A 97 9.01 -3.60 10.10
CA GLY A 97 9.50 -2.83 8.96
C GLY A 97 10.92 -3.23 8.55
N PHE A 98 11.81 -3.46 9.51
CA PHE A 98 13.17 -3.93 9.24
C PHE A 98 13.19 -5.32 8.60
N LEU A 99 12.42 -6.27 9.13
CA LEU A 99 12.32 -7.62 8.59
C LEU A 99 11.70 -7.63 7.17
N VAL A 100 10.66 -6.83 6.95
CA VAL A 100 10.06 -6.65 5.61
C VAL A 100 11.07 -6.04 4.63
N GLY A 101 11.83 -5.03 5.07
CA GLY A 101 12.89 -4.41 4.27
C GLY A 101 14.01 -5.40 3.89
N LEU A 102 14.43 -6.27 4.82
CA LEU A 102 15.38 -7.33 4.52
C LEU A 102 14.80 -8.37 3.56
N GLY A 103 13.56 -8.80 3.78
CA GLY A 103 12.88 -9.82 2.97
C GLY A 103 12.67 -9.39 1.52
N THR A 104 12.14 -8.18 1.31
CA THR A 104 11.93 -7.59 -0.03
C THR A 104 13.23 -7.45 -0.80
N ARG A 105 14.31 -7.04 -0.13
CA ARG A 105 15.63 -6.94 -0.77
C ARG A 105 16.19 -8.31 -1.17
N LEU A 106 15.98 -9.34 -0.35
CA LEU A 106 16.44 -10.70 -0.67
C LEU A 106 15.62 -11.33 -1.81
N ALA A 107 14.35 -10.96 -1.94
CA ALA A 107 13.44 -11.40 -2.99
C ALA A 107 13.56 -10.63 -4.32
N ASN A 108 14.48 -9.64 -4.40
CA ASN A 108 14.64 -8.76 -5.55
C ASN A 108 13.37 -7.95 -5.91
N GLY A 109 12.55 -7.64 -4.88
CA GLY A 109 11.25 -6.99 -4.98
C GLY A 109 10.47 -7.09 -3.68
#